data_AF-A0AAV4J5H1-F1
#
_entry.id   AF-A0AAV4J5H1-F1
#
_cell.length_a   1.000
_cell.length_b   1.000
_cell.length_c   1.000
_cell.angle_alpha   90.00
_cell.angle_beta   90.00
_cell.angle_gamma   90.00
#
_symmetry.space_group_name_H-M   'P 1'
#
loop_
_entity.id
_entity.type
_entity.pdbx_description
1 polymer ?
#
loop_
_entity_poly.entity_id
_entity_poly.type
_entity_poly.pdbx_seq_one_letter_code
_entity_poly.pdbx_strand_id
1 'polypeptide(L)'
;MASPQIPLTALDWSGVNKQTAFQEWKEFLESYFVINKITDADKYHYLLLSCGPKGMELFQSHNITEEDKHNPAHLWSLKTTWWRNLTNGYIGYSSSK
;
A
#
# COMPACT_ATOMS: atom_id res chain seq x y z
N MET A 1 12.27 29.52 -6.42
CA MET A 1 12.87 28.26 -6.91
C MET A 1 11.83 27.17 -6.64
N ALA A 2 11.32 26.51 -7.68
CA ALA A 2 10.40 25.38 -7.49
C ALA A 2 11.21 24.23 -6.90
N SER A 3 10.86 23.78 -5.69
CA SER A 3 11.43 22.55 -5.14
C SER A 3 11.18 21.42 -6.14
N PRO A 4 12.18 20.59 -6.47
CA PRO A 4 11.93 19.42 -7.32
C PRO A 4 10.87 18.56 -6.64
N GLN A 5 9.67 18.52 -7.25
CA GLN A 5 8.58 17.67 -6.80
C GLN A 5 9.02 16.24 -7.08
N ILE A 6 9.46 15.51 -6.05
CA ILE A 6 9.79 14.09 -6.19
C ILE A 6 8.52 13.40 -6.70
N PRO A 7 8.57 12.66 -7.82
CA PRO A 7 7.40 11.98 -8.31
C PRO A 7 6.96 10.91 -7.30
N LEU A 8 5.66 10.85 -7.01
CA LEU A 8 5.10 9.79 -6.20
C LEU A 8 5.21 8.46 -6.96
N THR A 9 5.96 7.51 -6.42
CA THR A 9 6.13 6.19 -7.02
C THR A 9 4.81 5.42 -7.02
N ALA A 10 4.42 4.87 -8.16
CA ALA A 10 3.26 3.97 -8.26
C ALA A 10 3.68 2.51 -8.08
N LEU A 11 2.81 1.71 -7.46
CA LEU A 11 3.01 0.26 -7.35
C LEU A 11 2.88 -0.40 -8.72
N ASP A 12 3.92 -1.13 -9.15
CA ASP A 12 3.84 -1.94 -10.36
C ASP A 12 3.09 -3.26 -10.09
N TRP A 13 1.86 -3.31 -10.60
CA TRP A 13 0.99 -4.49 -10.52
C TRP A 13 1.28 -5.55 -11.59
N SER A 14 2.11 -5.25 -12.58
CA SER A 14 2.39 -6.10 -13.74
C SER A 14 3.66 -6.94 -13.58
N GLY A 15 4.52 -6.60 -12.62
CA GLY A 15 5.76 -7.30 -12.34
C GLY A 15 5.56 -8.80 -12.05
N VAL A 16 6.44 -9.62 -12.64
CA VAL A 16 6.44 -11.09 -12.46
C VAL A 16 6.69 -11.46 -10.99
N ASN A 17 7.61 -10.76 -10.33
CA ASN A 17 7.85 -10.89 -8.91
C ASN A 17 7.13 -9.78 -8.15
N LYS A 18 5.85 -10.03 -7.91
CA LYS A 18 4.99 -9.19 -7.08
C LYS A 18 5.65 -8.86 -5.73
N GLN A 19 6.24 -9.84 -5.04
CA GLN A 19 6.83 -9.60 -3.72
C GLN A 19 7.94 -8.56 -3.73
N THR A 20 8.84 -8.63 -4.71
CA THR A 20 9.87 -7.61 -4.92
C THR A 20 9.26 -6.26 -5.28
N ALA A 21 8.32 -6.19 -6.22
CA ALA A 21 7.68 -4.95 -6.64
C ALA A 21 7.02 -4.19 -5.47
N PHE A 22 6.41 -4.91 -4.53
CA PHE A 22 5.83 -4.32 -3.32
C PHE A 22 6.88 -3.81 -2.33
N GLN A 23 7.97 -4.56 -2.10
CA GLN A 23 9.03 -4.12 -1.19
C GLN A 23 9.71 -2.86 -1.71
N GLU A 24 10.06 -2.85 -3.01
CA GLU A 24 10.66 -1.67 -3.65
C GLU A 24 9.71 -0.47 -3.55
N TRP A 25 8.44 -0.64 -3.96
CA TRP A 25 7.45 0.42 -3.84
C TRP A 25 7.27 0.93 -2.41
N LYS A 26 7.28 0.03 -1.41
CA LYS A 26 7.19 0.40 0.00
C LYS A 26 8.40 1.25 0.43
N GLU A 27 9.61 0.83 0.12
CA GLU A 27 10.84 1.56 0.47
C GLU A 27 10.89 2.95 -0.18
N PHE A 28 10.47 3.05 -1.44
CA PHE A 28 10.36 4.35 -2.13
C PHE A 28 9.31 5.24 -1.48
N LEU A 29 8.15 4.69 -1.12
CA LEU A 29 7.06 5.46 -0.52
C LEU A 29 7.40 5.92 0.92
N GLU A 30 8.07 5.09 1.71
CA GLU A 30 8.57 5.47 3.03
C GLU A 30 9.61 6.58 2.93
N SER A 31 10.53 6.48 1.97
CA SER A 31 11.51 7.54 1.68
C SER A 31 10.81 8.85 1.27
N TYR A 32 9.77 8.76 0.44
CA TYR A 32 8.95 9.91 0.05
C TYR A 32 8.30 10.57 1.26
N PHE A 33 7.75 9.80 2.22
CA PHE A 33 7.17 10.33 3.45
C PHE A 33 8.16 11.10 4.30
N VAL A 34 9.38 10.57 4.44
CA VAL A 34 10.45 11.20 5.22
C VAL A 34 10.88 12.52 4.58
N ILE A 35 11.17 12.51 3.27
CA ILE A 35 11.68 13.69 2.55
C ILE A 35 10.66 14.82 2.54
N ASN A 36 9.38 14.49 2.31
CA ASN A 36 8.30 15.48 2.23
C ASN A 36 7.64 15.80 3.58
N LYS A 37 8.13 15.21 4.68
CA LYS A 37 7.59 15.39 6.04
C LYS A 37 6.08 15.15 6.12
N ILE A 38 5.62 14.08 5.47
CA ILE A 38 4.20 13.72 5.41
C ILE A 38 3.72 13.30 6.80
N THR A 39 2.62 13.89 7.25
CA THR A 39 2.02 13.57 8.55
C THR A 39 1.40 12.18 8.53
N ASP A 40 1.26 11.54 9.70
CA ASP A 40 0.63 10.22 9.80
C ASP A 40 -0.80 10.20 9.27
N ALA A 41 -1.56 11.30 9.46
CA ALA A 41 -2.91 11.45 8.93
C ALA A 41 -2.93 11.49 7.39
N ASP A 42 -1.89 12.04 6.76
CA ASP A 42 -1.83 12.17 5.30
C ASP A 42 -1.29 10.92 4.60
N LYS A 43 -0.51 10.08 5.31
CA LYS A 43 0.13 8.88 4.73
C LYS A 43 -0.87 7.95 4.04
N TYR A 44 -2.08 7.83 4.56
CA TYR A 44 -3.15 7.04 3.95
C TYR A 44 -3.47 7.51 2.51
N HIS A 45 -3.58 8.82 2.29
CA HIS A 45 -3.92 9.38 0.99
C HIS A 45 -2.81 9.12 -0.04
N TYR A 46 -1.55 9.26 0.37
CA TYR A 46 -0.43 8.93 -0.51
C TYR A 46 -0.33 7.42 -0.79
N LEU A 47 -0.61 6.57 0.19
CA LEU A 47 -0.71 5.13 0.02
C LEU A 47 -1.80 4.75 -0.99
N LEU A 48 -2.93 5.45 -0.97
CA LEU A 48 -4.03 5.23 -1.88
C LEU A 48 -3.67 5.65 -3.31
N LEU A 49 -3.14 6.88 -3.46
CA LEU A 49 -2.75 7.44 -4.75
C LEU A 49 -1.64 6.61 -5.43
N SER A 50 -0.65 6.17 -4.65
CA SER A 50 0.47 5.38 -5.16
C SER A 50 0.10 3.93 -5.51
N CYS A 51 -0.92 3.33 -4.88
CA CYS A 51 -1.38 2.00 -5.28
C CYS A 51 -2.29 2.00 -6.51
N GLY A 52 -2.84 3.14 -6.91
CA GLY A 52 -3.74 3.25 -8.06
C GLY A 52 -5.07 2.47 -7.88
N PRO A 53 -5.86 2.30 -8.97
CA PRO A 53 -7.21 1.74 -8.90
C PRO A 53 -7.29 0.33 -8.30
N LYS A 54 -6.34 -0.55 -8.62
CA LYS A 54 -6.25 -1.90 -8.02
C LYS A 54 -6.01 -1.84 -6.51
N GLY A 55 -5.25 -0.84 -6.05
CA GLY A 55 -5.10 -0.57 -4.62
C GLY A 55 -6.39 -0.15 -3.96
N MET A 56 -7.17 0.72 -4.60
CA MET A 56 -8.46 1.19 -4.09
C MET A 56 -9.44 0.04 -3.89
N GLU A 57 -9.57 -0.88 -4.86
CA GLU A 57 -10.43 -2.07 -4.72
C GLU A 57 -10.05 -2.90 -3.48
N LEU A 58 -8.75 -3.02 -3.19
CA LEU A 58 -8.25 -3.73 -2.01
C LEU A 58 -8.53 -2.99 -0.69
N PHE A 59 -8.46 -1.67 -0.70
CA PHE A 59 -8.80 -0.86 0.46
C PHE A 59 -10.30 -0.93 0.78
N GLN A 60 -11.15 -0.95 -0.26
CA GLN A 60 -12.59 -1.07 -0.12
C GLN A 60 -13.01 -2.46 0.40
N SER A 61 -12.31 -3.53 -0.01
CA SER A 61 -12.63 -4.89 0.46
C SER A 61 -12.37 -5.12 1.95
N HIS A 62 -11.56 -4.26 2.59
CA HIS A 62 -11.16 -4.39 3.99
C HIS A 62 -11.97 -3.57 4.98
N ASN A 63 -12.96 -2.82 4.50
CA ASN A 63 -13.80 -1.96 5.35
C ASN A 63 -12.95 -1.05 6.27
N ILE A 64 -11.90 -0.43 5.70
CA ILE A 64 -11.00 0.47 6.43
C ILE A 64 -11.81 1.60 7.07
N THR A 65 -11.77 1.66 8.40
CA THR A 65 -12.46 2.70 9.17
C THR A 65 -11.68 4.01 9.15
N GLU A 66 -12.29 5.13 9.54
CA GLU A 66 -11.55 6.40 9.68
C GLU A 66 -10.43 6.29 10.72
N GLU A 67 -10.60 5.51 11.79
CA GLU A 67 -9.57 5.27 12.79
C GLU A 67 -8.35 4.55 12.20
N ASP A 68 -8.56 3.61 11.28
CA ASP A 68 -7.48 2.90 10.60
C ASP A 68 -6.67 3.82 9.67
N LYS A 69 -7.31 4.84 9.07
CA LYS A 69 -6.62 5.82 8.21
C LYS A 69 -5.63 6.67 8.98
N HIS A 70 -5.86 6.87 10.28
CA HIS A 70 -4.96 7.60 11.17
C HIS A 70 -3.86 6.71 11.79
N ASN A 71 -3.85 5.41 11.49
CA ASN A 71 -2.82 4.48 11.98
C ASN A 71 -2.02 3.86 10.81
N PRO A 72 -0.92 4.50 10.39
CA PRO A 72 -0.09 4.01 9.29
C PRO A 72 0.45 2.60 9.52
N ALA A 73 0.77 2.23 10.76
CA ALA A 73 1.30 0.91 11.08
C ALA A 73 0.26 -0.19 10.84
N HIS A 74 -1.02 0.08 11.16
CA HIS A 74 -2.12 -0.83 10.86
C HIS A 74 -2.33 -0.95 9.34
N LEU A 75 -2.29 0.16 8.61
CA LEU A 75 -2.40 0.15 7.14
C LEU A 75 -1.29 -0.69 6.48
N TRP A 76 -0.06 -0.63 7.02
CA TRP A 76 1.06 -1.43 6.53
C TRP A 76 0.93 -2.92 6.87
N SER A 77 0.46 -3.27 8.06
CA SER A 77 0.31 -4.67 8.48
C SER A 77 -0.80 -5.40 7.72
N LEU A 78 -1.90 -4.71 7.40
CA LEU A 78 -2.95 -5.20 6.51
C LEU A 78 -2.38 -5.51 5.11
N LYS A 79 -1.55 -4.60 4.58
CA LYS A 79 -0.95 -4.76 3.24
C LYS A 79 0.08 -5.89 3.15
N THR A 80 0.97 -6.04 4.13
CA THR A 80 2.00 -7.10 4.10
C THR A 80 1.41 -8.50 4.21
N THR A 81 0.37 -8.65 5.03
CA THR A 81 -0.37 -9.91 5.18
C THR A 81 -1.08 -10.29 3.88
N TRP A 82 -1.67 -9.31 3.19
CA TRP A 82 -2.39 -9.52 1.94
C TRP A 82 -1.54 -9.72 0.72
N TRP A 83 -0.44 -8.98 0.62
CA TRP A 83 0.49 -9.18 -0.49
C TRP A 83 1.01 -10.61 -0.51
N ARG A 84 1.38 -11.13 0.66
CA ARG A 84 1.76 -12.53 0.84
C ARG A 84 0.67 -13.51 0.38
N ASN A 85 -0.61 -13.19 0.59
CA ASN A 85 -1.74 -14.02 0.15
C ASN A 85 -1.99 -13.93 -1.37
N LEU A 86 -1.76 -12.76 -1.99
CA LEU A 86 -1.86 -12.55 -3.44
C LEU A 86 -0.69 -13.15 -4.23
N THR A 87 0.50 -13.27 -3.61
CA THR A 87 1.69 -13.88 -4.24
C THR A 87 1.76 -15.39 -4.04
N ASN A 88 1.26 -15.92 -2.93
CA ASN A 88 1.32 -17.36 -2.65
C ASN A 88 0.16 -18.17 -3.25
N GLY A 89 -0.79 -17.52 -3.93
CA GLY A 89 -2.02 -18.16 -4.36
C GLY A 89 -2.89 -18.57 -3.18
N TYR A 90 -4.20 -18.63 -3.40
CA TYR A 90 -5.14 -19.14 -2.42
C TYR A 90 -4.72 -20.53 -1.90
N ILE A 91 -4.15 -20.59 -0.70
CA ILE A 91 -4.19 -21.81 0.10
C ILE A 91 -5.34 -21.61 1.10
N GLY A 92 -6.53 -22.01 0.66
CA GLY A 92 -7.63 -22.52 1.49
C GLY A 92 -8.16 -21.64 2.62
N TYR A 93 -9.19 -20.84 2.32
CA TYR A 93 -10.39 -20.85 3.16
C TYR A 93 -11.52 -21.51 2.35
N SER A 94 -11.45 -22.84 2.28
CA SER A 94 -12.63 -23.67 2.03
C SER A 94 -13.47 -23.61 3.30
N SER A 95 -14.37 -22.62 3.38
CA SER A 95 -15.52 -22.74 4.29
C SER A 95 -16.48 -23.76 3.66
N SER A 96 -16.25 -25.03 3.98
CA SER A 96 -17.31 -26.04 3.81
C SER A 96 -18.37 -25.74 4.86
N LYS A 97 -19.58 -25.49 4.37
CA LYS A 97 -20.83 -25.59 5.13
C LYS A 97 -21.04 -27.03 5.61
#